data_AF-A0A6M2DZK2-F1
#
_entry.id   AF-A0A6M2DZK2-F1
#
_cell.length_a   1.000
_cell.length_b   1.000
_cell.length_c   1.000
_cell.angle_alpha   90.00
_cell.angle_beta   90.00
_cell.angle_gamma   90.00
#
_symmetry.space_group_name_H-M   'P 1'
#
loop_
_entity.id
_entity.type
_entity.pdbx_description
1 polymer ?
#
loop_
_entity_poly.entity_id
_entity_poly.type
_entity_poly.pdbx_seq_one_letter_code
_entity_poly.pdbx_strand_id
1 'polypeptide(L)'
;MGQGCDILPKAISTRMVTGAWWFFALIMLASYTANLAAFLTMDRMEVSIESAEDLAKQNKIKYGAVIGGSTLSFFKESNFSTYQRMWANMESARPSVFTTSNDEGVERVLKGKRLYAFLMESTSLQYVVERNCELTQIGRRLDSKGYGIAMPVNSPYRTAISGAVLKMQEEGKLHQLKTKWWKEMHGGGKCTSDTATADDSAAELGIDNVGGVFVVLGCGCGVAVIIAIMEFLWNVRKVAVEEKITPREAFWAELKFALNVWLVTKPVHNRLSESTGSQKSTKSREASESRSTAVNVLNKATSFLNLDKSQNKFP
;
A
#
# COMPACT_ATOMS: atom_id res chain seq x y z
N MET A 1 7.72 19.46 -0.55
CA MET A 1 8.11 20.49 -1.55
C MET A 1 7.00 21.51 -1.87
N GLY A 2 5.85 21.50 -1.17
CA GLY A 2 4.80 22.52 -1.35
C GLY A 2 4.96 23.79 -0.49
N GLN A 3 6.00 23.85 0.34
CA GLN A 3 6.33 25.06 1.09
C GLN A 3 7.26 25.93 0.23
N GLY A 4 6.88 27.20 0.03
CA GLY A 4 7.64 28.15 -0.76
C GLY A 4 8.95 28.60 -0.10
N CYS A 5 9.77 29.33 -0.84
CA CYS A 5 11.01 29.91 -0.32
C CYS A 5 10.73 31.27 0.37
N ASP A 6 11.47 31.58 1.43
CA ASP A 6 11.40 32.89 2.13
C ASP A 6 11.89 34.08 1.27
N ILE A 7 12.67 33.80 0.22
CA ILE A 7 13.23 34.82 -0.66
C ILE A 7 12.43 34.88 -1.96
N LEU A 8 11.63 35.94 -2.12
CA LEU A 8 10.84 36.16 -3.33
C LEU A 8 11.66 36.90 -4.42
N PRO A 9 11.61 36.44 -5.68
CA PRO A 9 12.26 37.12 -6.78
C PRO A 9 11.68 38.53 -7.00
N LYS A 10 12.57 39.53 -7.06
CA LYS A 10 12.20 40.93 -7.24
C LYS A 10 11.99 41.33 -8.71
N ALA A 11 12.74 40.73 -9.64
CA ALA A 11 12.66 41.08 -11.07
C ALA A 11 11.50 40.36 -11.79
N ILE A 12 10.88 41.03 -12.75
CA ILE A 12 9.70 40.50 -13.47
C ILE A 12 10.03 39.27 -14.33
N SER A 13 11.22 39.24 -14.95
CA SER A 13 11.73 38.10 -15.71
C SER A 13 11.90 36.86 -14.82
N THR A 14 12.45 37.03 -13.62
CA THR A 14 12.64 35.94 -12.66
C THR A 14 11.31 35.39 -12.11
N ARG A 15 10.27 36.23 -12.02
CA ARG A 15 8.92 35.79 -11.64
C ARG A 15 8.27 34.94 -12.74
N MET A 16 8.43 35.32 -14.01
CA MET A 16 7.91 34.53 -15.13
C MET A 16 8.55 33.14 -15.18
N VAL A 17 9.88 33.04 -14.98
CA VAL A 17 10.57 31.75 -14.94
C VAL A 17 10.12 30.91 -13.74
N THR A 18 9.98 31.52 -12.56
CA THR A 18 9.50 30.80 -11.36
C THR A 18 8.07 30.31 -11.54
N GLY A 19 7.20 31.11 -12.16
CA GLY A 19 5.83 30.73 -12.49
C GLY A 19 5.75 29.57 -13.49
N ALA A 20 6.56 29.60 -14.55
CA ALA A 20 6.66 28.51 -15.51
C ALA A 20 7.18 27.21 -14.85
N TRP A 21 8.19 27.33 -13.98
CA TRP A 21 8.70 26.19 -13.21
C TRP A 21 7.65 25.62 -12.26
N TRP A 22 6.90 26.48 -11.56
CA TRP A 22 5.82 26.05 -10.69
C TRP A 22 4.72 25.31 -11.45
N PHE A 23 4.33 25.82 -12.63
CA PHE A 23 3.34 25.16 -13.47
C PHE A 23 3.81 23.79 -13.96
N PHE A 24 5.08 23.70 -14.41
CA PHE A 24 5.69 22.43 -14.79
C PHE A 24 5.73 21.43 -13.61
N ALA A 25 6.18 21.88 -12.43
CA ALA A 25 6.26 21.05 -11.24
C ALA A 25 4.88 20.56 -10.78
N LEU A 26 3.84 21.41 -10.87
CA LEU A 26 2.45 21.02 -10.59
C LEU A 26 1.95 19.93 -11.53
N ILE A 27 2.21 20.05 -12.85
CA ILE A 27 1.81 19.02 -13.83
C ILE A 27 2.52 17.70 -13.57
N MET A 28 3.83 17.75 -13.29
CA MET A 28 4.60 16.56 -12.98
C MET A 28 4.11 15.87 -11.71
N LEU A 29 3.82 16.63 -10.65
CA LEU A 29 3.27 16.09 -9.39
C LEU A 29 1.88 15.50 -9.60
N ALA A 30 1.01 16.18 -10.36
CA ALA A 30 -0.32 15.67 -10.70
C ALA A 30 -0.26 14.37 -11.51
N SER A 31 0.61 14.30 -12.51
CA SER A 31 0.82 13.09 -13.31
C SER A 31 1.38 11.94 -12.48
N TYR A 32 2.34 12.22 -11.59
CA TYR A 32 2.90 11.22 -10.68
C TYR A 32 1.85 10.69 -9.69
N THR A 33 1.07 11.58 -9.07
CA THR A 33 0.01 11.18 -8.14
C THR A 33 -1.10 10.40 -8.84
N ALA A 34 -1.46 10.75 -10.07
CA ALA A 34 -2.42 10.00 -10.89
C ALA A 34 -1.92 8.60 -11.25
N ASN A 35 -0.67 8.48 -11.73
CA ASN A 35 -0.07 7.19 -12.06
C ASN A 35 0.12 6.31 -10.82
N LEU A 36 0.50 6.90 -9.69
CA LEU A 36 0.59 6.19 -8.41
C LEU A 36 -0.77 5.66 -7.96
N ALA A 37 -1.82 6.49 -8.05
CA ALA A 37 -3.18 6.07 -7.71
C ALA A 37 -3.68 4.93 -8.62
N ALA A 38 -3.40 5.01 -9.93
CA ALA A 38 -3.70 3.94 -10.87
C ALA A 38 -2.93 2.65 -10.56
N PHE A 39 -1.65 2.74 -10.18
CA PHE A 39 -0.87 1.57 -9.80
C PHE A 39 -1.42 0.90 -8.53
N LEU A 40 -1.77 1.69 -7.51
CA LEU A 40 -2.35 1.19 -6.26
C LEU A 40 -3.71 0.50 -6.45
N THR A 41 -4.47 0.86 -7.48
CA THR A 41 -5.71 0.16 -7.84
C THR A 41 -5.47 -1.07 -8.72
N MET A 42 -4.40 -1.10 -9.53
CA MET A 42 -4.05 -2.21 -10.40
C MET A 42 -3.48 -3.44 -9.66
N ASP A 43 -2.68 -3.25 -8.61
CA ASP A 43 -2.15 -4.36 -7.79
C ASP A 43 -3.26 -5.21 -7.12
N ARG A 44 -4.49 -4.71 -7.07
CA ARG A 44 -5.65 -5.41 -6.51
C ARG A 44 -6.39 -6.31 -7.51
N MET A 45 -5.98 -6.34 -8.77
CA MET A 45 -6.57 -7.16 -9.84
C MET A 45 -5.67 -8.30 -10.35
N GLU A 46 -4.75 -8.84 -9.53
CA GLU A 46 -4.02 -10.06 -9.93
C GLU A 46 -4.87 -11.33 -9.76
N VAL A 47 -5.97 -11.46 -10.52
CA VAL A 47 -6.48 -12.78 -10.88
C VAL A 47 -5.76 -13.18 -12.16
N SER A 48 -4.57 -13.75 -12.00
CA SER A 48 -3.66 -14.14 -13.10
C SER A 48 -4.19 -15.24 -14.03
N ILE A 49 -5.40 -15.77 -13.78
CA ILE A 49 -6.00 -16.84 -14.58
C ILE A 49 -7.46 -16.49 -14.85
N GLU A 50 -7.82 -16.29 -16.11
CA GLU A 50 -9.21 -16.10 -16.55
C GLU A 50 -9.81 -17.39 -17.13
N SER A 51 -8.95 -18.29 -17.62
CA SER A 51 -9.35 -19.45 -18.42
C SER A 51 -8.58 -20.73 -18.08
N ALA A 52 -9.15 -21.89 -18.43
CA ALA A 52 -8.47 -23.17 -18.26
C ALA A 52 -7.26 -23.31 -19.20
N GLU A 53 -7.29 -22.62 -20.34
CA GLU A 53 -6.18 -22.54 -21.29
C GLU A 53 -4.96 -21.87 -20.66
N ASP A 54 -5.15 -20.82 -19.88
CA ASP A 54 -4.06 -20.12 -19.20
C ASP A 54 -3.49 -20.97 -18.07
N LEU A 55 -4.36 -21.68 -17.35
CA LEU A 55 -3.96 -22.68 -16.37
C LEU A 55 -3.11 -23.80 -17.00
N ALA A 56 -3.40 -24.18 -18.25
CA ALA A 56 -2.66 -25.20 -18.99
C ALA A 56 -1.30 -24.72 -19.54
N LYS A 57 -1.09 -23.41 -19.72
CA LYS A 57 0.17 -22.82 -20.21
C LYS A 57 1.20 -22.64 -19.09
N GLN A 58 0.73 -22.43 -17.87
CA GLN A 58 1.57 -22.16 -16.70
C GLN A 58 1.75 -23.40 -15.81
N ASN A 59 2.83 -23.41 -15.01
CA ASN A 59 3.18 -24.52 -14.12
C ASN A 59 3.25 -24.15 -12.62
N LYS A 60 3.04 -22.87 -12.29
CA LYS A 60 3.12 -22.30 -10.94
C LYS A 60 1.94 -22.75 -10.07
N ILE A 61 0.73 -22.65 -10.61
CA ILE A 61 -0.51 -23.04 -9.97
C ILE A 61 -0.81 -24.48 -10.36
N LYS A 62 -0.83 -25.37 -9.38
CA LYS A 62 -1.17 -26.78 -9.59
C LYS A 62 -2.69 -26.93 -9.67
N TYR A 63 -3.14 -27.96 -10.35
CA TYR A 63 -4.57 -28.23 -10.46
C TYR A 63 -4.86 -29.71 -10.43
N GLY A 64 -6.04 -30.08 -9.95
CA GLY A 64 -6.45 -31.46 -9.83
C GLY A 64 -7.96 -31.63 -9.72
N ALA A 65 -8.38 -32.89 -9.72
CA ALA A 65 -9.76 -33.32 -9.63
C ALA A 65 -9.88 -34.53 -8.69
N VAL A 66 -11.12 -34.97 -8.43
CA VAL A 66 -11.39 -36.17 -7.64
C VAL A 66 -10.98 -37.45 -8.40
N ILE A 67 -10.30 -38.37 -7.72
CA ILE A 67 -9.90 -39.67 -8.26
C ILE A 67 -11.14 -40.50 -8.61
N GLY A 68 -11.20 -41.05 -9.82
CA GLY A 68 -12.35 -41.83 -10.29
C GLY A 68 -13.60 -40.99 -10.60
N GLY A 69 -13.51 -39.66 -10.55
CA GLY A 69 -14.61 -38.76 -10.92
C GLY A 69 -14.84 -38.68 -12.44
N SER A 70 -16.03 -38.20 -12.82
CA SER A 70 -16.38 -37.92 -14.21
C SER A 70 -15.54 -36.79 -14.82
N THR A 71 -15.15 -35.80 -14.01
CA THR A 71 -14.25 -34.71 -14.39
C THR A 71 -12.86 -35.23 -14.74
N LEU A 72 -12.33 -36.17 -13.95
CA LEU A 72 -11.04 -36.80 -14.21
C LEU A 72 -11.06 -37.58 -15.53
N SER A 73 -12.10 -38.40 -15.71
CA SER A 73 -12.30 -39.21 -16.92
C SER A 73 -12.44 -38.32 -18.17
N PHE A 74 -13.09 -37.16 -18.04
CA PHE A 74 -13.16 -36.16 -19.11
C PHE A 74 -11.79 -35.70 -19.59
N PHE A 75 -10.87 -35.34 -18.68
CA PHE A 75 -9.52 -34.93 -19.08
C PHE A 75 -8.71 -36.08 -19.68
N LYS A 76 -8.91 -37.30 -19.19
CA LYS A 76 -8.25 -38.51 -19.71
C LYS A 76 -8.68 -38.89 -21.12
N GLU A 77 -9.97 -38.75 -21.43
CA GLU A 77 -10.58 -39.16 -22.70
C GLU A 77 -10.75 -38.01 -23.71
N SER A 78 -10.40 -36.78 -23.32
CA SER A 78 -10.57 -35.60 -24.17
C SER A 78 -9.71 -35.66 -25.44
N ASN A 79 -10.28 -35.22 -26.56
CA ASN A 79 -9.60 -35.04 -27.84
C ASN A 79 -9.02 -33.64 -28.06
N PHE A 80 -9.18 -32.73 -27.10
CA PHE A 80 -8.64 -31.37 -27.20
C PHE A 80 -7.20 -31.32 -26.67
N SER A 81 -6.28 -30.78 -27.47
CA SER A 81 -4.85 -30.71 -27.14
C SER A 81 -4.57 -30.00 -25.80
N THR A 82 -5.30 -28.93 -25.48
CA THR A 82 -5.19 -28.23 -24.20
C THR A 82 -5.50 -29.15 -23.02
N TYR A 83 -6.60 -29.90 -23.09
CA TYR A 83 -7.06 -30.79 -22.01
C TYR A 83 -6.19 -32.04 -21.88
N GLN A 84 -5.66 -32.56 -23.00
CA GLN A 84 -4.66 -33.63 -22.98
C GLN A 84 -3.35 -33.18 -22.30
N ARG A 85 -2.90 -31.94 -22.56
CA ARG A 85 -1.74 -31.37 -21.87
C ARG A 85 -2.03 -31.18 -20.38
N MET A 86 -3.23 -30.71 -20.02
CA MET A 86 -3.64 -30.62 -18.62
C MET A 86 -3.64 -32.00 -17.94
N TRP A 87 -4.16 -33.03 -18.60
CA TRP A 87 -4.10 -34.41 -18.11
C TRP A 87 -2.66 -34.88 -17.88
N ALA A 88 -1.77 -34.72 -18.87
CA ALA A 88 -0.37 -35.10 -18.74
C ALA A 88 0.33 -34.37 -17.59
N ASN A 89 0.01 -33.09 -17.38
CA ASN A 89 0.52 -32.30 -16.26
C ASN A 89 -0.02 -32.78 -14.91
N MET A 90 -1.31 -33.16 -14.84
CA MET A 90 -1.90 -33.71 -13.61
C MET A 90 -1.29 -35.06 -13.25
N GLU A 91 -1.12 -35.94 -14.24
CA GLU A 91 -0.55 -37.28 -14.06
C GLU A 91 0.94 -37.25 -13.67
N SER A 92 1.71 -36.33 -14.26
CA SER A 92 3.15 -36.19 -13.97
C SER A 92 3.45 -35.39 -12.70
N ALA A 93 2.46 -34.73 -12.10
CA ALA A 93 2.67 -33.89 -10.93
C ALA A 93 3.03 -34.71 -9.68
N ARG A 94 4.13 -34.31 -9.02
CA ARG A 94 4.53 -34.83 -7.71
C ARG A 94 4.67 -33.65 -6.73
N PRO A 95 4.05 -33.68 -5.54
CA PRO A 95 3.13 -34.70 -5.02
C PRO A 95 1.79 -34.75 -5.77
N SER A 96 1.04 -35.84 -5.58
CA SER A 96 -0.25 -36.06 -6.26
C SER A 96 -1.17 -34.85 -6.11
N VAL A 97 -1.69 -34.36 -7.24
CA VAL A 97 -2.64 -33.23 -7.29
C VAL A 97 -4.08 -33.69 -7.13
N PHE A 98 -4.35 -35.00 -7.22
CA PHE A 98 -5.68 -35.55 -7.08
C PHE A 98 -6.12 -35.62 -5.61
N THR A 99 -7.43 -35.69 -5.42
CA THR A 99 -8.07 -35.80 -4.10
C THR A 99 -9.07 -36.95 -4.08
N THR A 100 -9.39 -37.44 -2.89
CA THR A 100 -10.35 -38.55 -2.73
C THR A 100 -11.79 -38.08 -2.69
N SER A 101 -12.04 -36.86 -2.21
CA SER A 101 -13.38 -36.27 -2.11
C SER A 101 -13.40 -34.80 -2.53
N ASN A 102 -14.60 -34.27 -2.83
CA ASN A 102 -14.78 -32.86 -3.14
C ASN A 102 -14.42 -31.96 -1.95
N ASP A 103 -14.78 -32.38 -0.73
CA ASP A 103 -14.50 -31.60 0.49
C ASP A 103 -12.99 -31.49 0.75
N GLU A 104 -12.23 -32.57 0.52
CA GLU A 104 -10.76 -32.55 0.58
C GLU A 104 -10.19 -31.59 -0.48
N GLY A 105 -10.74 -31.61 -1.70
CA GLY A 105 -10.38 -30.68 -2.77
C GLY A 105 -10.58 -29.22 -2.39
N VAL A 106 -11.73 -28.91 -1.80
CA VAL A 106 -12.05 -27.55 -1.31
C VAL A 106 -11.09 -27.12 -0.21
N GLU A 107 -10.86 -27.98 0.79
CA GLU A 107 -9.94 -27.68 1.89
C GLU A 107 -8.50 -27.46 1.40
N ARG A 108 -8.07 -28.24 0.39
CA ARG A 108 -6.76 -28.11 -0.24
C ARG A 108 -6.59 -26.78 -0.96
N VAL A 109 -7.63 -26.26 -1.63
CA VAL A 109 -7.60 -24.92 -2.25
C VAL A 109 -7.43 -23.84 -1.19
N LEU A 110 -8.19 -23.93 -0.10
CA LEU A 110 -8.10 -22.97 1.02
C LEU A 110 -6.69 -22.96 1.63
N LYS A 111 -6.12 -24.13 1.91
CA LYS A 111 -4.74 -24.27 2.43
C LYS A 111 -3.68 -23.83 1.42
N GLY A 112 -3.95 -24.00 0.13
CA GLY A 112 -3.02 -23.73 -0.97
C GLY A 112 -2.78 -22.25 -1.26
N LYS A 113 -3.47 -21.31 -0.59
CA LYS A 113 -3.29 -19.85 -0.73
C LYS A 113 -3.09 -19.40 -2.18
N ARG A 114 -4.03 -19.77 -3.07
CA ARG A 114 -4.06 -19.44 -4.52
C ARG A 114 -3.01 -20.14 -5.40
N LEU A 115 -2.25 -21.11 -4.88
CA LEU A 115 -1.29 -21.93 -5.65
C LEU A 115 -1.85 -23.27 -6.11
N TYR A 116 -3.10 -23.59 -5.76
CA TYR A 116 -3.79 -24.80 -6.17
C TYR A 116 -5.22 -24.47 -6.63
N ALA A 117 -5.62 -24.99 -7.78
CA ALA A 117 -6.96 -24.87 -8.33
C ALA A 117 -7.64 -26.25 -8.37
N PHE A 118 -8.89 -26.32 -7.93
CA PHE A 118 -9.64 -27.57 -7.91
C PHE A 118 -10.72 -27.59 -9.00
N LEU A 119 -10.69 -28.64 -9.81
CA LEU A 119 -11.63 -28.86 -10.90
C LEU A 119 -12.77 -29.73 -10.40
N MET A 120 -13.96 -29.14 -10.29
CA MET A 120 -15.18 -29.77 -9.82
C MET A 120 -16.34 -29.41 -10.74
N GLU A 121 -17.44 -30.18 -10.67
CA GLU A 121 -18.65 -29.86 -11.40
C GLU A 121 -19.20 -28.48 -11.02
N SER A 122 -19.67 -27.75 -12.03
CA SER A 122 -20.21 -26.39 -11.90
C SER A 122 -21.32 -26.22 -10.87
N THR A 123 -22.16 -27.24 -10.65
CA THR A 123 -23.28 -27.18 -9.69
C THR A 123 -22.77 -27.24 -8.24
N SER A 124 -21.87 -28.17 -7.96
CA SER A 124 -21.18 -28.29 -6.68
C SER A 124 -20.30 -27.08 -6.40
N LEU A 125 -19.64 -26.53 -7.42
CA LEU A 125 -18.79 -25.35 -7.26
C LEU A 125 -19.62 -24.12 -6.87
N GLN A 126 -20.74 -23.88 -7.58
CA GLN A 126 -21.69 -22.83 -7.21
C GLN A 126 -22.21 -22.99 -5.78
N TYR A 127 -22.44 -24.24 -5.33
CA TYR A 127 -22.90 -24.50 -3.97
C TYR A 127 -21.88 -24.10 -2.91
N VAL A 128 -20.60 -24.42 -3.13
CA VAL A 128 -19.53 -24.16 -2.17
C VAL A 128 -19.14 -22.67 -2.16
N VAL A 129 -19.05 -22.02 -3.31
CA VAL A 129 -18.69 -20.60 -3.42
C VAL A 129 -19.72 -19.69 -2.75
N GLU A 130 -21.01 -20.03 -2.82
CA GLU A 130 -22.08 -19.27 -2.14
C GLU A 130 -21.97 -19.32 -0.60
N ARG A 131 -21.20 -20.27 -0.05
CA ARG A 131 -21.01 -20.48 1.39
C ARG A 131 -19.65 -20.00 1.89
N ASN A 132 -18.61 -20.16 1.07
CA ASN A 132 -17.23 -19.86 1.39
C ASN A 132 -16.71 -18.75 0.47
N CYS A 133 -16.65 -17.53 1.01
CA CYS A 133 -16.33 -16.32 0.24
C CYS A 133 -14.83 -16.18 -0.08
N GLU A 134 -13.99 -17.01 0.52
CA GLU A 134 -12.57 -17.12 0.17
C GLU A 134 -12.35 -17.83 -1.17
N LEU A 135 -13.37 -18.52 -1.69
CA LEU A 135 -13.32 -19.26 -2.94
C LEU A 135 -13.98 -18.46 -4.06
N THR A 136 -13.37 -18.50 -5.23
CA THR A 136 -13.90 -17.84 -6.43
C THR A 136 -14.01 -18.83 -7.57
N GLN A 137 -15.11 -18.71 -8.34
CA GLN A 137 -15.26 -19.45 -9.59
C GLN A 137 -14.47 -18.74 -10.69
N ILE A 138 -13.58 -19.45 -11.37
CA ILE A 138 -12.79 -18.92 -12.49
C ILE A 138 -13.25 -19.58 -13.80
N GLY A 139 -13.36 -18.77 -14.85
CA GLY A 139 -13.62 -19.23 -16.20
C GLY A 139 -15.05 -19.69 -16.47
N ARG A 140 -15.25 -20.26 -17.66
CA ARG A 140 -16.53 -20.79 -18.14
C ARG A 140 -16.63 -22.29 -17.91
N ARG A 141 -17.81 -22.85 -18.12
CA ARG A 141 -18.02 -24.30 -18.13
C ARG A 141 -17.18 -24.94 -19.24
N LEU A 142 -16.39 -25.95 -18.89
CA LEU A 142 -15.51 -26.68 -19.83
C LEU A 142 -16.28 -27.69 -20.68
N ASP A 143 -17.41 -28.17 -20.15
CA ASP A 143 -18.32 -29.09 -20.80
C ASP A 143 -19.78 -28.70 -20.58
N SER A 144 -20.67 -29.32 -21.36
CA SER A 144 -22.12 -29.18 -21.20
C SER A 144 -22.70 -30.53 -20.75
N LYS A 145 -22.69 -30.75 -19.44
CA LYS A 145 -23.29 -31.93 -18.80
C LYS A 145 -24.51 -31.52 -17.98
N GLY A 146 -25.43 -32.47 -17.80
CA GLY A 146 -26.62 -32.30 -16.99
C GLY A 146 -26.89 -33.52 -16.12
N TYR A 147 -27.53 -33.29 -14.97
CA TYR A 147 -28.01 -34.36 -14.11
C TYR A 147 -29.31 -34.95 -14.66
N GLY A 148 -29.43 -36.27 -14.57
CA GLY A 148 -30.62 -37.02 -14.96
C GLY A 148 -30.99 -38.06 -13.92
N ILE A 149 -32.25 -38.46 -13.92
CA ILE A 149 -32.75 -39.55 -13.06
C ILE A 149 -32.52 -40.86 -13.82
N ALA A 150 -31.59 -41.68 -13.33
CA ALA A 150 -31.29 -42.97 -13.92
C ALA A 150 -32.38 -44.00 -13.58
N MET A 151 -32.73 -44.83 -14.55
CA MET A 151 -33.76 -45.87 -14.41
C MET A 151 -33.26 -47.15 -15.11
N PRO A 152 -33.70 -48.34 -14.67
CA PRO A 152 -33.42 -49.57 -15.40
C PRO A 152 -33.89 -49.47 -16.86
N VAL A 153 -33.14 -50.12 -17.75
CA VAL A 153 -33.50 -50.20 -19.17
C VAL A 153 -34.91 -50.80 -19.28
N ASN A 154 -35.76 -50.19 -20.12
CA ASN A 154 -37.17 -50.56 -20.32
C ASN A 154 -38.08 -50.39 -19.09
N SER A 155 -37.73 -49.51 -18.14
CA SER A 155 -38.63 -49.16 -17.04
C SER A 155 -39.95 -48.51 -17.53
N PRO A 156 -41.12 -48.97 -17.07
CA PRO A 156 -42.42 -48.41 -17.47
C PRO A 156 -42.62 -46.97 -16.97
N TYR A 157 -41.89 -46.55 -15.94
CA TYR A 157 -42.01 -45.22 -15.34
C TYR A 157 -41.28 -44.11 -16.09
N ARG A 158 -40.43 -44.46 -17.07
CA ARG A 158 -39.56 -43.50 -17.77
C ARG A 158 -40.34 -42.38 -18.43
N THR A 159 -41.40 -42.72 -19.15
CA THR A 159 -42.22 -41.75 -19.87
C THR A 159 -42.97 -40.82 -18.90
N ALA A 160 -43.55 -41.38 -17.84
CA ALA A 160 -44.29 -40.62 -16.84
C ALA A 160 -43.38 -39.63 -16.09
N ILE A 161 -42.21 -40.07 -15.63
CA ILE A 161 -41.24 -39.23 -14.91
C ILE A 161 -40.66 -38.16 -15.84
N SER A 162 -40.32 -38.51 -17.08
CA SER A 162 -39.81 -37.54 -18.05
C SER A 162 -40.84 -36.43 -18.33
N GLY A 163 -42.12 -36.78 -18.49
CA GLY A 163 -43.20 -35.80 -18.66
C GLY A 163 -43.38 -34.90 -17.43
N ALA A 164 -43.27 -35.46 -16.23
CA ALA A 164 -43.33 -34.69 -14.99
C ALA A 164 -42.16 -33.71 -14.85
N VAL A 165 -40.94 -34.12 -15.21
CA VAL A 165 -39.75 -33.25 -15.19
C VAL A 165 -39.91 -32.10 -16.18
N LEU A 166 -40.37 -32.38 -17.41
CA LEU A 166 -40.63 -31.34 -18.41
C LEU A 166 -41.68 -30.33 -17.91
N LYS A 167 -42.78 -30.80 -17.33
CA LYS A 167 -43.79 -29.93 -16.73
C LYS A 167 -43.22 -29.03 -15.63
N MET A 168 -42.36 -29.57 -14.75
CA MET A 168 -41.70 -28.77 -13.71
C MET A 168 -40.68 -27.76 -14.29
N GLN A 169 -40.10 -28.06 -15.44
CA GLN A 169 -39.18 -27.16 -16.15
C GLN A 169 -39.95 -26.02 -16.83
N GLU A 170 -41.05 -26.31 -17.53
CA GLU A 170 -41.94 -25.33 -18.16
C GLU A 170 -42.58 -24.38 -17.13
N GLU A 171 -43.00 -24.93 -15.98
CA GLU A 171 -43.52 -24.13 -14.86
C GLU A 171 -42.42 -23.33 -14.13
N GLY A 172 -41.13 -23.52 -14.45
CA GLY A 172 -40.01 -22.85 -13.80
C GLY A 172 -39.74 -23.32 -12.36
N LYS A 173 -40.44 -24.34 -11.86
CA LYS A 173 -40.28 -24.86 -10.49
C LYS A 173 -38.88 -25.38 -10.22
N LEU A 174 -38.24 -26.00 -11.20
CA LEU A 174 -36.86 -26.47 -11.05
C LEU A 174 -35.88 -25.31 -10.77
N HIS A 175 -36.10 -24.16 -11.42
CA HIS A 175 -35.29 -22.98 -11.18
C HIS A 175 -35.54 -22.40 -9.78
N GLN A 176 -36.80 -22.32 -9.35
CA GLN A 176 -37.16 -21.89 -7.99
C GLN A 176 -36.53 -22.79 -6.93
N LEU A 177 -36.57 -24.11 -7.12
CA LEU A 177 -35.90 -25.06 -6.23
C LEU A 177 -34.39 -24.85 -6.22
N LYS A 178 -33.76 -24.64 -7.38
CA LYS A 178 -32.33 -24.36 -7.44
C LYS A 178 -31.97 -23.13 -6.61
N THR A 179 -32.67 -22.02 -6.81
CA THR A 179 -32.42 -20.77 -6.06
C THR A 179 -32.62 -20.98 -4.56
N LYS A 180 -33.71 -21.66 -4.17
CA LYS A 180 -34.00 -21.97 -2.77
C LYS A 180 -32.89 -22.78 -2.10
N TRP A 181 -32.40 -23.83 -2.74
CA TRP A 181 -31.40 -24.73 -2.12
C TRP A 181 -29.96 -24.22 -2.22
N TRP A 182 -29.62 -23.43 -3.26
CA TRP A 182 -28.27 -22.88 -3.41
C TRP A 182 -28.07 -21.56 -2.66
N LYS A 183 -29.04 -20.63 -2.75
CA LYS A 183 -28.90 -19.25 -2.26
C LYS A 183 -29.64 -18.95 -0.97
N GLU A 184 -30.77 -19.58 -0.69
CA GLU A 184 -31.58 -19.23 0.49
C GLU A 184 -31.34 -20.17 1.68
N MET A 185 -31.21 -21.46 1.41
CA MET A 185 -31.11 -22.49 2.45
C MET A 185 -29.66 -22.87 2.77
N HIS A 186 -29.44 -23.40 3.98
CA HIS A 186 -28.16 -23.96 4.43
C HIS A 186 -26.96 -23.00 4.28
N GLY A 187 -27.16 -21.71 4.58
CA GLY A 187 -26.09 -20.69 4.55
C GLY A 187 -25.67 -20.24 3.15
N GLY A 188 -26.51 -20.44 2.14
CA GLY A 188 -26.32 -19.82 0.82
C GLY A 188 -26.46 -18.29 0.86
N GLY A 189 -25.87 -17.59 -0.13
CA GLY A 189 -25.99 -16.15 -0.26
C GLY A 189 -25.15 -15.32 0.72
N LYS A 190 -24.32 -15.97 1.56
CA LYS A 190 -23.47 -15.32 2.55
C LYS A 190 -22.46 -14.35 1.92
N CYS A 191 -21.99 -14.66 0.71
CA CYS A 191 -20.96 -13.88 0.04
C CYS A 191 -21.50 -12.66 -0.71
N THR A 192 -22.81 -12.60 -0.98
CA THR A 192 -23.45 -11.44 -1.63
C THR A 192 -23.56 -10.23 -0.70
N SER A 193 -23.67 -10.43 0.62
CA SER A 193 -23.66 -9.32 1.58
C SER A 193 -22.26 -8.75 1.80
N ASP A 194 -21.23 -9.61 1.77
CA ASP A 194 -19.86 -9.19 2.04
C ASP A 194 -19.24 -8.39 0.89
N THR A 195 -19.58 -8.68 -0.38
CA THR A 195 -19.15 -7.85 -1.52
C THR A 195 -19.79 -6.46 -1.53
N ALA A 196 -21.03 -6.32 -1.06
CA ALA A 196 -21.68 -5.01 -0.96
C ALA A 196 -21.07 -4.14 0.16
N THR A 197 -20.51 -4.75 1.20
CA THR A 197 -19.77 -4.04 2.25
C THR A 197 -18.27 -3.91 1.95
N ALA A 198 -17.67 -4.79 1.15
CA ALA A 198 -16.26 -4.79 0.80
C ALA A 198 -15.92 -3.82 -0.34
N ASP A 199 -16.85 -3.59 -1.29
CA ASP A 199 -16.69 -2.55 -2.31
C ASP A 199 -16.87 -1.13 -1.72
N ASP A 200 -17.47 -1.00 -0.54
CA ASP A 200 -17.73 0.29 0.14
C ASP A 200 -16.77 0.57 1.31
N SER A 201 -16.07 -0.45 1.81
CA SER A 201 -14.92 -0.25 2.70
C SER A 201 -13.71 0.15 1.86
N ALA A 202 -13.42 1.46 1.81
CA ALA A 202 -12.21 2.01 1.24
C ALA A 202 -10.99 1.20 1.71
N ALA A 203 -10.52 0.28 0.86
CA ALA A 203 -9.57 -0.73 1.27
C ALA A 203 -8.27 -0.06 1.74
N GLU A 204 -7.96 -0.27 3.01
CA GLU A 204 -6.93 0.44 3.75
C GLU A 204 -5.56 0.30 3.08
N LEU A 205 -4.82 1.40 3.00
CA LEU A 205 -3.45 1.42 2.49
C LEU A 205 -2.56 0.69 3.51
N GLY A 206 -2.13 -0.52 3.17
CA GLY A 206 -1.22 -1.31 4.00
C GLY A 206 0.16 -0.67 4.12
N ILE A 207 0.85 -0.99 5.23
CA ILE A 207 2.23 -0.55 5.47
C ILE A 207 3.19 -1.04 4.39
N ASP A 208 2.86 -2.12 3.67
CA ASP A 208 3.68 -2.63 2.57
C ASP A 208 3.79 -1.64 1.41
N ASN A 209 2.73 -0.86 1.13
CA ASN A 209 2.72 0.14 0.07
C ASN A 209 3.41 1.46 0.50
N VAL A 210 3.41 1.78 1.79
CA VAL A 210 3.95 3.05 2.33
C VAL A 210 5.34 2.87 2.97
N GLY A 211 5.76 1.62 3.21
CA GLY A 211 7.00 1.27 3.91
C GLY A 211 8.26 1.82 3.24
N GLY A 212 8.28 1.85 1.90
CA GLY A 212 9.38 2.43 1.14
C GLY A 212 9.63 3.92 1.47
N VAL A 213 8.58 4.69 1.75
CA VAL A 213 8.70 6.11 2.10
C VAL A 213 9.42 6.30 3.44
N PHE A 214 9.14 5.44 4.42
CA PHE A 214 9.80 5.48 5.73
C PHE A 214 11.27 5.10 5.65
N VAL A 215 11.63 4.13 4.80
CA VAL A 215 13.04 3.75 4.57
C VAL A 215 13.84 4.90 3.96
N VAL A 216 13.28 5.58 2.95
CA VAL A 216 13.92 6.75 2.33
C VAL A 216 14.09 7.90 3.33
N LEU A 217 13.07 8.17 4.15
CA LEU A 217 13.15 9.18 5.22
C LEU A 217 14.28 8.86 6.21
N GLY A 218 14.34 7.62 6.69
CA GLY A 218 15.38 7.17 7.63
C GLY A 218 16.78 7.31 7.06
N CYS A 219 16.98 6.89 5.81
CA CYS A 219 18.25 7.04 5.10
C CYS A 219 18.63 8.53 4.94
N GLY A 220 17.67 9.39 4.56
CA GLY A 220 17.88 10.83 4.43
C GLY A 220 18.31 11.50 5.73
N CYS A 221 17.67 11.15 6.86
CA CYS A 221 18.08 11.63 8.18
C CYS A 221 19.49 11.16 8.54
N GLY A 222 19.82 9.89 8.26
CA GLY A 222 21.16 9.35 8.52
C GLY A 222 22.26 10.09 7.74
N VAL A 223 22.05 10.32 6.44
CA VAL A 223 22.98 11.08 5.60
C VAL A 223 23.11 12.53 6.08
N ALA A 224 22.01 13.19 6.47
CA ALA A 224 22.05 14.54 6.99
C ALA A 224 22.88 14.64 8.29
N VAL A 225 22.74 13.67 9.20
CA VAL A 225 23.56 13.61 10.43
C VAL A 225 25.03 13.40 10.09
N ILE A 226 25.34 12.54 9.13
CA ILE A 226 26.72 12.29 8.69
C ILE A 226 27.35 13.57 8.10
N ILE A 227 26.61 14.30 7.26
CA ILE A 227 27.06 15.58 6.70
C ILE A 227 27.28 16.59 7.81
N ALA A 228 26.35 16.72 8.76
CA ALA A 228 26.49 17.62 9.91
C ALA A 228 27.73 17.30 10.75
N ILE A 229 28.02 16.02 10.99
CA ILE A 229 29.24 15.59 11.69
C ILE A 229 30.48 15.96 10.88
N MET A 230 30.48 15.74 9.56
CA MET A 230 31.61 16.10 8.70
C MET A 230 31.87 17.60 8.67
N GLU A 231 30.84 18.43 8.53
CA GLU A 231 30.95 19.90 8.57
C GLU A 231 31.46 20.37 9.93
N PHE A 232 30.95 19.80 11.01
CA PHE A 232 31.40 20.08 12.37
C PHE A 232 32.89 19.76 12.54
N LEU A 233 33.33 18.58 12.10
CA LEU A 233 34.74 18.18 12.13
C LEU A 233 35.62 19.10 11.27
N TRP A 234 35.13 19.53 10.11
CA TRP A 234 35.84 20.46 9.24
C TRP A 234 35.99 21.84 9.90
N ASN A 235 34.92 22.32 10.53
CA ASN A 235 34.91 23.59 11.25
C ASN A 235 35.86 23.57 12.44
N VAL A 236 35.87 22.49 13.23
CA VAL A 236 36.82 22.30 14.34
C VAL A 236 38.26 22.29 13.83
N ARG A 237 38.53 21.62 12.70
CA ARG A 237 39.86 21.66 12.07
C ARG A 237 40.25 23.06 11.63
N LYS A 238 39.34 23.81 11.00
CA LYS A 238 39.59 25.18 10.55
C LYS A 238 39.90 26.10 11.73
N VAL A 239 39.11 26.04 12.80
CA VAL A 239 39.31 26.82 14.02
C VAL A 239 40.62 26.43 14.73
N ALA A 240 40.96 25.15 14.80
CA ALA A 240 42.23 24.70 15.38
C ALA A 240 43.46 25.21 14.60
N VAL A 241 43.35 25.34 13.26
CA VAL A 241 44.40 25.91 12.40
C VAL A 241 44.50 27.43 12.56
N GLU A 242 43.38 28.15 12.67
CA GLU A 242 43.36 29.60 12.87
C GLU A 242 43.82 30.03 14.27
N GLU A 243 43.46 29.29 15.33
CA GLU A 243 43.77 29.66 16.72
C GLU A 243 45.02 28.98 17.32
N LYS A 244 45.67 28.05 16.60
CA LYS A 244 46.88 27.31 17.04
C LYS A 244 46.70 26.58 18.39
N ILE A 245 45.55 25.92 18.59
CA ILE A 245 45.24 25.14 19.80
C ILE A 245 45.24 23.63 19.53
N THR A 246 45.44 22.84 20.58
CA THR A 246 45.51 21.37 20.54
C THR A 246 44.16 20.77 20.05
N PRO A 247 44.15 19.88 19.04
CA PRO A 247 42.92 19.45 18.35
C PRO A 247 41.91 18.70 19.25
N ARG A 248 42.36 18.10 20.37
CA ARG A 248 41.49 17.44 21.34
C ARG A 248 40.70 18.41 22.24
N GLU A 249 41.27 19.57 22.54
CA GLU A 249 40.62 20.57 23.41
C GLU A 249 39.59 21.38 22.63
N ALA A 250 39.90 21.75 21.39
CA ALA A 250 38.95 22.38 20.46
C ALA A 250 37.73 21.49 20.18
N PHE A 251 37.96 20.19 19.96
CA PHE A 251 36.88 19.23 19.72
C PHE A 251 35.96 19.08 20.95
N TRP A 252 36.52 18.99 22.16
CA TRP A 252 35.72 18.84 23.38
C TRP A 252 34.97 20.12 23.77
N ALA A 253 35.55 21.30 23.52
CA ALA A 253 34.88 22.58 23.73
C ALA A 253 33.70 22.79 22.76
N GLU A 254 33.88 22.48 21.48
CA GLU A 254 32.83 22.60 20.45
C GLU A 254 31.74 21.53 20.62
N LEU A 255 32.09 20.30 21.01
CA LEU A 255 31.11 19.23 21.25
C LEU A 255 30.21 19.55 22.45
N LYS A 256 30.80 20.13 23.51
CA LYS A 256 30.08 20.57 24.70
C LYS A 256 29.18 21.79 24.41
N PHE A 257 29.54 22.62 23.43
CA PHE A 257 28.70 23.70 22.92
C PHE A 257 27.54 23.18 22.06
N ALA A 258 27.80 22.25 21.12
CA ALA A 258 26.77 21.65 20.27
C ALA A 258 25.70 20.85 21.06
N LEU A 259 26.08 20.25 22.20
CA LEU A 259 25.16 19.57 23.12
C LEU A 259 24.36 20.53 24.01
N ASN A 260 24.82 21.77 24.18
CA ASN A 260 24.09 22.81 24.91
C ASN A 260 23.26 23.65 23.94
N VAL A 261 22.07 23.13 23.61
CA VAL A 261 21.06 23.76 22.71
C VAL A 261 20.63 25.18 23.13
N TRP A 262 21.01 25.63 24.32
CA TRP A 262 20.58 26.90 24.92
C TRP A 262 21.57 28.07 24.82
N LEU A 263 22.79 27.86 24.31
CA LEU A 263 23.77 28.94 24.14
C LEU A 263 23.90 29.34 22.66
N VAL A 264 23.33 30.50 22.32
CA VAL A 264 23.30 31.07 20.97
C VAL A 264 24.60 31.80 20.60
N THR A 265 25.51 32.03 21.56
CA THR A 265 26.74 32.81 21.35
C THR A 265 27.97 32.11 21.95
N LYS A 266 29.04 32.00 21.14
CA LYS A 266 30.35 31.50 21.59
C LYS A 266 31.01 32.51 22.55
N PRO A 267 31.52 32.08 23.73
CA PRO A 267 32.35 32.95 24.56
C PRO A 267 33.73 33.15 23.92
N VAL A 268 34.14 34.40 23.74
CA VAL A 268 35.46 34.78 23.21
C VAL A 268 36.54 34.43 24.25
N HIS A 269 37.56 33.67 23.84
CA HIS A 269 38.70 33.36 24.70
C HIS A 269 39.65 34.57 24.74
N ASN A 270 39.59 35.36 25.82
CA ASN A 270 40.53 36.47 26.03
C ASN A 270 41.91 35.91 26.36
N ARG A 271 42.94 36.29 25.57
CA ARG A 271 44.34 36.06 25.92
C ARG A 271 44.65 36.76 27.25
N LEU A 272 45.10 36.01 28.25
CA LEU A 272 45.71 36.57 29.45
C LEU A 272 47.01 37.28 29.07
N SER A 273 47.03 38.58 29.32
CA SER A 273 48.18 39.46 29.22
C SER A 273 49.19 39.17 30.33
N GLU A 274 50.44 39.02 29.92
CA GLU A 274 51.62 38.99 30.78
C GLU A 274 51.81 40.38 31.41
N SER A 275 51.73 40.47 32.74
CA SER A 275 51.85 41.74 33.47
C SER A 275 53.29 42.06 33.82
N THR A 276 53.77 43.27 33.50
CA THR A 276 54.81 43.95 34.30
C THR A 276 54.60 45.46 34.23
N GLY A 277 54.36 46.07 35.40
CA GLY A 277 55.03 47.31 35.80
C GLY A 277 54.45 48.69 35.44
N SER A 278 53.66 49.24 36.39
CA SER A 278 53.79 50.60 36.95
C SER A 278 53.25 51.86 36.22
N GLN A 279 52.23 52.43 36.89
CA GLN A 279 51.97 53.86 37.20
C GLN A 279 51.43 54.88 36.17
N LYS A 280 50.30 55.48 36.62
CA LYS A 280 49.81 56.88 36.48
C LYS A 280 49.46 57.41 35.08
N SER A 281 48.17 57.66 34.82
CA SER A 281 47.53 58.95 35.15
C SER A 281 46.08 59.06 34.64
N THR A 282 45.31 59.79 35.42
CA THR A 282 43.99 60.43 35.23
C THR A 282 43.63 60.94 33.83
N LYS A 283 42.39 60.65 33.37
CA LYS A 283 41.32 61.65 33.10
C LYS A 283 39.97 61.02 32.67
N SER A 284 39.00 61.13 33.59
CA SER A 284 37.58 61.55 33.46
C SER A 284 36.76 61.41 32.16
N ARG A 285 35.48 61.03 32.39
CA ARG A 285 34.22 61.31 31.62
C ARG A 285 34.08 60.51 30.31
N GLU A 286 32.96 59.86 29.98
CA GLU A 286 31.56 60.31 30.05
C GLU A 286 30.58 59.10 29.98
N ALA A 287 29.30 59.38 30.21
CA ALA A 287 28.23 58.44 30.49
C ALA A 287 27.62 57.73 29.25
N SER A 288 26.84 56.68 29.54
CA SER A 288 25.54 56.36 28.91
C SER A 288 25.44 56.35 27.38
N GLU A 289 25.25 55.16 26.78
CA GLU A 289 24.13 54.88 25.84
C GLU A 289 24.30 53.51 25.17
N SER A 290 23.39 52.57 25.45
CA SER A 290 22.85 51.55 24.50
C SER A 290 21.94 50.56 25.24
N ARG A 291 20.93 51.10 25.92
CA ARG A 291 19.77 50.34 26.43
C ARG A 291 18.51 50.87 25.73
N SER A 292 18.45 50.76 24.40
CA SER A 292 17.30 51.31 23.62
C SER A 292 17.10 50.66 22.25
N THR A 293 17.05 49.32 22.16
CA THR A 293 16.58 48.70 20.89
C THR A 293 15.79 47.41 21.06
N ALA A 294 15.88 46.71 22.20
CA ALA A 294 15.11 45.48 22.42
C ALA A 294 13.70 45.70 23.00
N VAL A 295 13.43 46.85 23.65
CA VAL A 295 12.14 47.09 24.35
C VAL A 295 11.07 47.70 23.42
N ASN A 296 11.46 48.35 22.31
CA ASN A 296 10.50 48.94 21.36
C ASN A 296 9.92 47.94 20.33
N VAL A 297 10.51 46.76 20.17
CA VAL A 297 9.99 45.74 19.24
C VAL A 297 8.92 44.88 19.92
N LEU A 298 9.05 44.61 21.22
CA LEU A 298 8.09 43.80 21.98
C LEU A 298 6.76 44.53 22.27
N ASN A 299 6.78 45.86 22.45
CA ASN A 299 5.55 46.64 22.65
C ASN A 299 4.76 46.89 21.36
N LYS A 300 5.38 46.74 20.18
CA LYS A 300 4.69 46.86 18.88
C LYS A 300 4.02 45.56 18.44
N ALA A 301 4.42 44.40 18.99
CA ALA A 301 3.81 43.11 18.69
C ALA A 301 2.55 42.84 19.55
N THR A 302 2.44 43.44 20.72
CA THR A 302 1.28 43.27 21.62
C THR A 302 0.12 44.23 21.34
N SER A 303 0.33 45.30 20.55
CA SER A 303 -0.75 46.21 20.14
C SER A 303 -1.51 45.79 18.87
N PHE A 304 -1.06 44.75 18.17
CA PHE A 304 -1.69 44.25 16.94
C PHE A 304 -2.63 43.05 17.15
N LEU A 305 -2.74 42.52 18.38
CA LEU A 305 -3.62 41.39 18.71
C LEU A 305 -4.95 41.81 19.38
N ASN A 306 -5.28 43.11 19.39
CA ASN A 306 -6.47 43.64 20.07
C ASN A 306 -7.35 44.53 19.17
N LEU A 307 -7.54 44.16 17.91
CA LEU A 307 -8.52 44.78 17.01
C LEU A 307 -9.20 43.71 16.12
N ASP A 308 -10.03 42.85 16.73
CA ASP A 308 -11.11 42.18 15.99
C ASP A 308 -12.31 41.82 16.89
N LYS A 309 -12.82 42.81 17.62
CA LYS A 309 -14.08 42.66 18.35
C LYS A 309 -14.91 43.94 18.29
N SER A 310 -15.13 44.47 17.09
CA SER A 310 -16.14 45.53 16.90
C SER A 310 -16.61 45.66 15.45
N GLN A 311 -17.23 44.63 14.86
CA GLN A 311 -18.25 44.82 13.80
C GLN A 311 -19.21 43.64 13.77
N ASN A 312 -20.27 43.70 14.57
CA ASN A 312 -21.55 43.11 14.22
C ASN A 312 -22.65 43.89 14.95
N LYS A 313 -23.10 44.96 14.31
CA LYS A 313 -24.34 45.65 14.66
C LYS A 313 -24.88 46.37 13.42
N PHE A 314 -26.20 46.36 13.34
CA PHE A 314 -27.11 47.08 12.44
C PHE A 314 -27.69 46.25 11.29
N PRO A 315 -28.94 46.55 10.91
CA PRO A 315 -30.17 46.23 11.65
C PRO A 315 -31.00 45.16 10.93
#